data_AF-A0A351LBT4-F1
#
_entry.id   AF-A0A351LBT4-F1
#
_cell.length_a   1.000
_cell.length_b   1.000
_cell.length_c   1.000
_cell.angle_alpha   90.00
_cell.angle_beta   90.00
_cell.angle_gamma   90.00
#
_symmetry.space_group_name_H-M   'P 1'
#
loop_
_entity.id
_entity.type
_entity.pdbx_description
1 polymer ?
#
loop_
_entity_poly.entity_id
_entity_poly.type
_entity_poly.pdbx_seq_one_letter_code
_entity_poly.pdbx_strand_id
1 'polypeptide(L)' 'MARLNGDGSVDTSFNPGTGINGSVNAIALGSDGKPLVGGYFSTVNGTTRNSIARLNGDGSVDT' A
#
# COMPACT_ATOMS: atom_id res chain seq x y z
N MET A 1 -5.17 2.12 -5.52
CA MET A 1 -4.70 0.82 -5.00
C MET A 1 -5.88 0.13 -4.36
N ALA A 2 -5.98 -1.19 -4.48
CA ALA A 2 -7.00 -1.99 -3.81
C ALA A 2 -6.38 -3.34 -3.38
N ARG A 3 -6.93 -3.95 -2.34
CA ARG A 3 -6.73 -5.37 -2.03
C ARG A 3 -7.98 -6.12 -2.46
N LEU A 4 -7.80 -7.34 -2.97
CA LEU A 4 -8.90 -8.23 -3.31
C LEU A 4 -8.94 -9.39 -2.31
N ASN A 5 -10.14 -9.88 -2.03
CA ASN A 5 -10.37 -11.13 -1.32
C ASN A 5 -10.05 -12.33 -2.22
N GLY A 6 -10.02 -13.53 -1.64
CA GLY A 6 -9.75 -14.76 -2.40
C GLY A 6 -10.79 -15.08 -3.48
N ASP A 7 -12.00 -14.52 -3.39
CA ASP A 7 -13.05 -14.64 -4.39
C ASP A 7 -13.00 -13.54 -5.48
N GLY A 8 -12.01 -12.65 -5.42
CA GLY A 8 -11.84 -11.54 -6.35
C GLY A 8 -12.68 -10.29 -6.04
N SER A 9 -13.54 -10.33 -5.01
CA SER A 9 -14.23 -9.13 -4.53
C SER A 9 -13.23 -8.13 -3.91
N VAL A 10 -13.55 -6.84 -3.94
CA VAL A 10 -12.72 -5.82 -3.30
C VAL A 10 -12.80 -5.96 -1.78
N ASP A 11 -11.65 -5.99 -1.11
CA ASP A 11 -11.57 -5.90 0.33
C ASP A 11 -11.81 -4.45 0.78
N THR A 12 -13.03 -4.19 1.25
CA THR A 12 -13.46 -2.86 1.70
C THR A 12 -12.85 -2.43 3.04
N SER A 13 -12.20 -3.35 3.78
CA SER A 13 -11.47 -3.01 5.01
C SER A 13 -10.08 -2.43 4.72
N PHE A 14 -9.59 -2.56 3.48
CA PHE A 14 -8.32 -1.99 3.06
C PHE A 14 -8.53 -0.58 2.47
N ASN A 15 -8.18 0.44 3.24
CA ASN A 15 -8.30 1.85 2.89
C ASN A 15 -6.93 2.56 2.84
N PRO A 16 -6.30 2.68 1.66
CA PRO A 16 -5.05 3.41 1.50
C PRO A 16 -5.23 4.94 1.40
N GLY A 17 -6.42 5.46 1.71
CA GLY A 17 -6.77 6.87 1.57
C GLY A 17 -6.64 7.35 0.13
N THR A 18 -5.86 8.40 -0.11
CA THR A 18 -5.60 8.91 -1.48
C THR A 18 -4.65 8.02 -2.29
N GLY A 19 -4.07 6.97 -1.67
CA GLY A 19 -3.19 6.02 -2.33
C GLY A 19 -1.79 6.57 -2.58
N ILE A 20 -1.14 6.06 -3.62
CA ILE A 20 0.26 6.36 -3.97
C ILE A 20 0.27 7.29 -5.17
N ASN A 21 1.03 8.38 -5.11
CA ASN A 21 1.03 9.43 -6.15
C ASN A 21 1.90 9.13 -7.38
N GLY A 22 2.16 7.85 -7.67
CA GLY A 22 3.07 7.42 -8.72
C GLY A 22 2.98 5.92 -9.00
N SER A 23 3.96 5.40 -9.72
CA SER A 23 3.98 4.00 -10.10
C SER A 23 4.53 3.12 -8.98
N VAL A 24 3.85 2.03 -8.69
CA VAL A 24 4.37 0.93 -7.88
C VAL A 24 4.91 -0.12 -8.84
N ASN A 25 6.17 -0.49 -8.70
CA ASN A 25 6.83 -1.48 -9.55
C ASN A 25 7.06 -2.82 -8.84
N ALA A 26 7.06 -2.83 -7.51
CA ALA A 26 7.24 -4.02 -6.70
C ALA A 26 6.36 -3.98 -5.44
N ILE A 27 5.88 -5.16 -5.04
CA ILE A 27 5.17 -5.38 -3.79
C ILE A 27 5.74 -6.64 -3.16
N ALA A 28 6.03 -6.59 -1.86
CA ALA A 28 6.38 -7.74 -1.05
C ALA A 28 5.51 -7.77 0.20
N LEU A 29 5.28 -8.96 0.76
CA LEU A 29 4.60 -9.12 2.03
C LEU A 29 5.64 -9.46 3.10
N GLY A 30 5.71 -8.65 4.16
CA GLY A 30 6.55 -8.94 5.32
C GLY A 30 6.06 -10.18 6.09
N SER A 31 6.92 -10.74 6.95
CA SER A 31 6.55 -11.83 7.85
C SER A 31 5.46 -11.45 8.86
N ASP A 32 5.25 -10.15 9.07
CA ASP A 32 4.19 -9.55 9.89
C ASP A 32 2.88 -9.34 9.11
N GLY A 33 2.81 -9.75 7.84
CA GLY A 33 1.65 -9.57 6.98
C GLY A 33 1.46 -8.13 6.49
N LYS A 34 2.44 -7.23 6.69
CA LYS A 34 2.38 -5.85 6.20
C LYS A 34 2.92 -5.74 4.78
N PRO A 35 2.22 -5.06 3.85
CA PRO A 35 2.72 -4.81 2.50
C PRO A 35 3.89 -3.82 2.50
N LEU A 36 4.97 -4.17 1.82
CA LEU A 36 6.06 -3.28 1.44
C LEU A 36 5.95 -2.98 -0.04
N VAL A 37 5.88 -1.70 -0.41
CA VAL A 37 5.74 -1.24 -1.80
C VAL A 37 6.98 -0.47 -2.23
N GLY A 38 7.40 -0.70 -3.48
CA GLY A 38 8.55 -0.04 -4.09
C GLY A 38 8.23 0.48 -5.50
N GLY A 39 8.76 1.64 -5.88
CA GLY A 39 8.58 2.19 -7.22
C GLY A 39 8.96 3.66 -7.38
N TYR A 40 8.31 4.32 -8.34
CA TYR A 40 8.49 5.74 -8.65
C TYR A 40 7.31 6.55 -8.10
N PHE A 41 7.42 6.97 -6.83
CA PHE A 41 6.45 7.81 -6.12
C PHE A 41 7.15 8.63 -5.05
N SER A 42 6.50 9.70 -4.58
CA SER A 42 7.01 10.59 -3.54
C SER A 42 6.09 10.71 -2.32
N THR A 43 4.82 10.30 -2.44
CA THR A 43 3.86 10.29 -1.33
C THR A 43 2.99 9.05 -1.31
N VAL A 44 2.57 8.68 -0.10
CA VAL A 44 1.55 7.66 0.17
C VAL A 44 0.54 8.27 1.13
N ASN A 45 -0.73 8.29 0.74
CA ASN A 45 -1.82 8.96 1.45
C ASN A 45 -1.46 10.41 1.87
N GLY A 46 -0.85 11.18 0.96
CA GLY A 46 -0.37 12.54 1.23
C GLY A 46 0.87 12.65 2.14
N THR A 47 1.36 11.55 2.72
CA THR A 47 2.57 11.53 3.54
C THR A 47 3.80 11.29 2.69
N THR A 48 4.85 12.10 2.86
CA THR A 48 6.12 11.94 2.12
C THR A 48 6.77 10.60 2.42
N ARG A 49 6.91 9.78 1.37
CA ARG A 49 7.63 8.50 1.37
C ARG A 49 8.22 8.33 -0.03
N ASN A 50 9.54 8.39 -0.14
CA ASN A 50 10.21 8.37 -1.45
C ASN A 50 10.55 6.94 -1.83
N SER A 51 9.96 6.48 -2.94
CA SER A 51 10.22 5.20 -3.61
C SER A 51 9.96 3.91 -2.83
N ILE A 52 9.95 3.93 -1.50
CA ILE A 52 9.66 2.78 -0.64
C ILE A 52 8.71 3.22 0.48
N ALA A 53 7.67 2.43 0.71
CA ALA A 53 6.74 2.62 1.83
C ALA A 53 6.24 1.26 2.34
N ARG A 54 5.92 1.18 3.63
CA ARG A 54 5.24 0.04 4.23
C ARG A 54 3.83 0.46 4.64
N LEU A 55 2.86 -0.44 4.47
CA LEU A 55 1.46 -0.23 4.82
C LEU A 55 1.05 -1.18 5.96
N ASN A 56 0.09 -0.78 6.77
CA ASN A 56 -0.58 -1.66 7.72
C ASN A 56 -1.57 -2.60 7.00
N GLY A 57 -2.10 -3.57 7.74
CA GLY A 57 -3.09 -4.52 7.24
C GLY A 57 -4.40 -3.86 6.78
N ASP A 58 -4.71 -2.65 7.23
CA ASP A 58 -5.86 -1.85 6.80
C ASP A 58 -5.53 -0.89 5.63
N GLY A 59 -4.30 -0.91 5.12
CA GLY A 59 -3.85 -0.03 4.03
C GLY A 59 -3.36 1.35 4.46
N SER A 60 -3.44 1.71 5.75
CA SER A 60 -2.85 2.94 6.25
C SER A 60 -1.31 2.92 6.15
N VAL A 61 -0.68 4.09 6.06
CA VAL A 61 0.79 4.20 6.07
C VAL A 61 1.32 3.75 7.42
N ASP A 62 2.30 2.83 7.41
CA ASP A 62 2.98 2.41 8.63
C ASP A 62 3.97 3.51 9.07
N THR A 63 3.79 4.03 10.29
CA THR A 63 4.53 5.18 10.84
C THR A 63 5.74 4.75 11.64
#